data_AF-A0A2V3PS57-F1
#
_entry.id   AF-A0A2V3PS57-F1
#
_cell.length_a   1.000
_cell.length_b   1.000
_cell.length_c   1.000
_cell.angle_alpha   90.00
_cell.angle_beta   90.00
_cell.angle_gamma   90.00
#
_symmetry.space_group_name_H-M   'P 1'
#
loop_
_entity.id
_entity.type
_entity.pdbx_description
1 polymer ?
#
loop_
_entity_poly.entity_id
_entity_poly.type
_entity_poly.pdbx_seq_one_letter_code
_entity_poly.pdbx_strand_id
1 'polypeptide(L)'
;MKKSIYAFILSSMILTAVSCGDKKDPQAIQYLDNIRTLYEQGEYNAALQQIDSIQVLFPKAFQEIKDALALKQEVRRASDERQITDCDSLIVIYQPKIDSIKKLFIYRKEKDDDYGVYIPKTVSSNTPASTMLRSGVNDNGSMYIESVYIGGQLHNTIRVSTKDGEFAESLSIEGDGFVFRFSHMGKQYEIIQATSIHDNGLANFISTNTDAPLTVTLKGKNSTSFPLASVQKKAIKDSYQLSRLMLQRDSLATAKDKAQMRIKYLNAKRDSIPVVLPNSLKQEQ
;
A
#
# COMPACT_ATOMS: atom_id res chain seq x y z
N MET A 1 -78.51 -15.84 41.71
CA MET A 1 -78.07 -16.38 40.40
C MET A 1 -78.37 -15.33 39.34
N LYS A 2 -77.46 -14.76 38.55
CA LYS A 2 -76.03 -14.94 38.33
C LYS A 2 -75.50 -13.53 38.00
N LYS A 3 -75.05 -12.80 39.04
CA LYS A 3 -74.17 -11.62 38.94
C LYS A 3 -72.77 -12.01 38.42
N SER A 4 -72.71 -13.00 37.52
CA SER A 4 -71.54 -13.82 37.21
C SER A 4 -71.23 -13.86 35.71
N ILE A 5 -71.82 -12.96 34.92
CA ILE A 5 -71.60 -12.91 33.46
C ILE A 5 -70.82 -11.65 33.05
N TYR A 6 -70.95 -10.54 33.77
CA TYR A 6 -70.17 -9.33 33.50
C TYR A 6 -68.73 -9.38 34.05
N ALA A 7 -68.42 -10.30 34.95
CA ALA A 7 -67.06 -10.50 35.47
C ALA A 7 -66.15 -11.23 34.47
N PHE A 8 -66.69 -11.91 33.46
CA PHE A 8 -65.88 -12.72 32.54
C PHE A 8 -65.45 -11.98 31.27
N ILE A 9 -66.18 -10.94 30.85
CA ILE A 9 -65.81 -10.14 29.67
C ILE A 9 -64.81 -9.02 30.05
N LEU A 10 -64.83 -8.53 31.29
CA LEU A 10 -63.84 -7.56 31.76
C LEU A 10 -62.51 -8.21 32.19
N SER A 11 -62.50 -9.53 32.44
CA SER A 11 -61.28 -10.27 32.79
C SER A 11 -60.46 -10.73 31.58
N SER A 12 -60.99 -10.62 30.35
CA SER A 12 -60.24 -10.97 29.11
C SER A 12 -59.46 -9.80 28.51
N MET A 13 -59.59 -8.59 29.08
CA MET A 13 -58.91 -7.37 28.61
C MET A 13 -57.76 -6.96 29.56
N ILE A 14 -57.15 -7.93 30.26
CA ILE A 14 -56.00 -7.71 31.15
C ILE A 14 -54.80 -8.61 30.76
N LEU A 15 -54.92 -9.46 29.74
CA LEU A 15 -53.84 -10.39 29.34
C LEU A 15 -53.09 -10.04 28.04
N THR A 16 -53.08 -8.77 27.62
CA THR A 16 -52.21 -8.30 26.52
C THR A 16 -51.31 -7.13 26.90
N ALA A 17 -51.07 -6.94 28.20
CA ALA A 17 -49.94 -6.13 28.67
C ALA A 17 -48.82 -7.06 29.16
N VAL A 18 -48.36 -8.00 28.31
CA VAL A 18 -46.96 -8.40 28.39
C VAL A 18 -46.20 -7.17 27.94
N SER A 19 -45.83 -6.36 28.93
CA SER A 19 -44.83 -5.32 28.84
C SER A 19 -43.75 -5.73 27.85
N CYS A 20 -43.67 -5.03 26.72
CA CYS A 20 -42.43 -4.82 25.98
C CYS A 20 -41.48 -4.03 26.91
N GLY A 21 -41.08 -4.64 28.01
CA GLY A 21 -39.90 -4.22 28.74
C GLY A 21 -38.74 -4.85 27.97
N ASP A 22 -37.83 -4.02 27.48
CA ASP A 22 -36.51 -4.45 27.01
C ASP A 22 -35.91 -5.34 28.10
N LYS A 23 -36.05 -6.66 27.98
CA LYS A 23 -35.27 -7.59 28.78
C LYS A 23 -33.85 -7.42 28.27
N LYS A 24 -33.09 -6.59 28.98
CA LYS A 24 -31.66 -6.39 28.76
C LYS A 24 -31.01 -7.76 28.67
N ASP A 25 -30.41 -8.05 27.52
CA ASP A 25 -29.63 -9.27 27.32
C ASP A 25 -28.26 -9.05 27.96
N PRO A 26 -27.94 -9.75 29.08
CA PRO A 26 -26.66 -9.56 29.76
C PRO A 26 -25.46 -9.83 28.85
N GLN A 27 -25.60 -10.71 27.86
CA GLN A 27 -24.54 -11.00 26.90
C GLN A 27 -24.33 -9.85 25.92
N ALA A 28 -25.40 -9.19 25.47
CA ALA A 28 -25.31 -8.01 24.61
C ALA A 28 -24.67 -6.82 25.34
N ILE A 29 -24.98 -6.64 26.64
CA ILE A 29 -24.33 -5.62 27.49
C ILE A 29 -22.83 -5.89 27.58
N GLN A 30 -22.45 -7.12 27.94
CA GLN A 30 -21.04 -7.50 28.05
C GLN A 30 -20.31 -7.33 26.71
N TYR A 31 -20.98 -7.63 25.60
CA TYR A 31 -20.42 -7.44 24.26
C TYR A 31 -20.21 -5.95 23.93
N LEU A 32 -21.15 -5.08 24.27
CA LEU A 32 -20.99 -3.63 24.13
C LEU A 32 -19.86 -3.08 25.03
N ASP A 33 -19.75 -3.57 26.27
CA ASP A 33 -18.66 -3.19 27.17
C ASP A 33 -17.30 -3.62 26.62
N ASN A 34 -17.22 -4.80 26.00
CA ASN A 34 -15.99 -5.24 25.32
C ASN A 34 -15.61 -4.36 24.12
N ILE A 35 -16.60 -3.89 23.34
CA ILE A 35 -16.35 -2.90 22.27
C ILE A 35 -15.72 -1.63 22.85
N ARG A 36 -16.24 -1.12 23.98
CA ARG A 36 -15.70 0.06 24.66
C ARG A 36 -14.28 -0.17 25.17
N THR A 37 -14.03 -1.33 25.78
CA THR A 37 -12.68 -1.71 26.23
C THR A 37 -11.68 -1.77 25.07
N LEU A 38 -12.06 -2.38 23.94
CA LEU A 38 -11.19 -2.41 22.75
C LEU A 38 -10.91 -1.01 22.20
N TYR A 39 -11.92 -0.14 22.19
CA TYR A 39 -11.74 1.26 21.80
C TYR A 39 -10.76 1.99 22.74
N GLU A 40 -10.91 1.85 24.05
CA GLU A 40 -10.03 2.46 25.07
C GLU A 40 -8.59 1.92 24.99
N GLN A 41 -8.41 0.66 24.62
CA GLN A 41 -7.10 0.03 24.42
C GLN A 41 -6.44 0.40 23.08
N GLY A 42 -7.15 1.12 22.19
CA GLY A 42 -6.66 1.45 20.86
C GLY A 42 -6.76 0.31 19.84
N GLU A 43 -7.45 -0.78 20.19
CA GLU A 43 -7.69 -1.95 19.34
C GLU A 43 -8.86 -1.69 18.37
N TYR A 44 -8.75 -0.61 17.59
CA TYR A 44 -9.87 -0.06 16.82
C TYR A 44 -10.40 -1.01 15.75
N ASN A 45 -9.54 -1.81 15.11
CA ASN A 45 -9.98 -2.80 14.11
C ASN A 45 -10.84 -3.89 14.76
N ALA A 46 -10.45 -4.38 15.94
CA ALA A 46 -11.22 -5.35 16.69
C ALA A 46 -12.55 -4.76 17.19
N ALA A 47 -12.54 -3.50 17.65
CA ALA A 47 -13.75 -2.79 18.04
C ALA A 47 -14.73 -2.65 16.85
N LEU A 48 -14.24 -2.25 15.67
CA LEU A 48 -15.07 -2.15 14.46
C LEU A 48 -15.67 -3.49 14.03
N GLN A 49 -14.85 -4.55 14.05
CA GLN A 49 -15.33 -5.91 13.75
C GLN A 49 -16.45 -6.33 14.69
N GLN A 50 -16.34 -6.01 15.98
CA GLN A 50 -17.36 -6.34 16.95
C GLN A 50 -18.62 -5.49 16.76
N ILE A 51 -18.49 -4.19 16.50
CA ILE A 51 -19.61 -3.30 16.15
C ILE A 51 -20.37 -3.83 14.93
N ASP A 52 -19.67 -4.32 13.90
CA ASP A 52 -20.31 -4.87 12.70
C ASP A 52 -21.05 -6.19 12.97
N SER A 53 -20.67 -6.91 14.03
CA SER A 53 -21.25 -8.21 14.38
C SER A 53 -22.42 -8.12 15.38
N ILE A 54 -22.54 -7.05 16.17
CA ILE A 54 -23.50 -6.97 17.28
C ILE A 54 -24.96 -7.15 16.83
N GLN A 55 -25.34 -6.61 15.67
CA GLN A 55 -26.69 -6.74 15.13
C GLN A 55 -27.02 -8.19 14.72
N VAL A 56 -26.03 -8.94 14.26
CA VAL A 56 -26.19 -10.34 13.87
C VAL A 56 -26.25 -11.24 15.09
N LEU A 57 -25.39 -10.99 16.09
CA LEU A 57 -25.28 -11.79 17.30
C LEU A 57 -26.43 -11.54 18.28
N PHE A 58 -26.88 -10.29 18.40
CA PHE A 58 -27.91 -9.87 19.37
C PHE A 58 -29.03 -9.06 18.70
N PRO A 59 -29.78 -9.62 17.74
CA PRO A 59 -30.74 -8.87 16.91
C PRO A 59 -31.89 -8.21 17.67
N LYS A 60 -32.13 -8.59 18.94
CA LYS A 60 -33.17 -8.02 19.81
C LYS A 60 -32.64 -7.00 20.82
N ALA A 61 -31.32 -6.81 20.90
CA ALA A 61 -30.66 -5.88 21.82
C ALA A 61 -30.61 -4.47 21.21
N PHE A 62 -31.78 -3.87 20.99
CA PHE A 62 -31.92 -2.63 20.21
C PHE A 62 -31.12 -1.46 20.80
N GLN A 63 -31.07 -1.34 22.13
CA GLN A 63 -30.34 -0.27 22.80
C GLN A 63 -28.82 -0.45 22.63
N GLU A 64 -28.31 -1.66 22.83
CA GLU A 64 -26.88 -1.98 22.69
C GLU A 64 -26.42 -1.84 21.24
N ILE A 65 -27.23 -2.27 20.27
CA ILE A 65 -26.98 -2.04 18.84
C ILE A 65 -26.89 -0.54 18.55
N LYS A 66 -27.85 0.25 19.04
CA LYS A 66 -27.85 1.70 18.84
C LYS A 66 -26.61 2.36 19.44
N ASP A 67 -26.21 1.96 20.63
CA ASP A 67 -25.03 2.50 21.31
C ASP A 67 -23.73 2.11 20.60
N ALA A 68 -23.61 0.86 20.14
CA ALA A 68 -22.47 0.42 19.32
C ALA A 68 -22.38 1.17 17.98
N LEU A 69 -23.51 1.38 17.31
CA LEU A 69 -23.58 2.14 16.05
C LEU A 69 -23.26 3.62 16.25
N ALA A 70 -23.65 4.20 17.39
CA ALA A 70 -23.28 5.57 17.76
C ALA A 70 -21.76 5.71 17.94
N LEU A 71 -21.12 4.73 18.59
CA LEU A 71 -19.66 4.70 18.82
C LEU A 71 -18.85 4.47 17.52
N LYS A 72 -19.45 3.85 16.50
CA LYS A 72 -18.76 3.45 15.26
C LYS A 72 -17.97 4.58 14.58
N GLN A 73 -18.50 5.80 14.55
CA GLN A 73 -17.81 6.91 13.87
C GLN A 73 -16.61 7.43 14.68
N GLU A 74 -16.68 7.36 16.01
CA GLU A 74 -15.59 7.73 16.90
C GLU A 74 -14.44 6.72 16.77
N VAL A 75 -14.76 5.41 16.78
CA VAL A 75 -13.76 4.35 16.57
C VAL A 75 -13.08 4.49 15.21
N ARG A 76 -13.84 4.78 14.14
CA ARG A 76 -13.27 5.02 12.80
C ARG A 76 -12.32 6.20 12.77
N ARG A 77 -12.73 7.32 13.38
CA ARG A 77 -11.89 8.51 13.49
C ARG A 77 -10.60 8.20 14.25
N ALA A 78 -10.68 7.59 15.43
CA ALA A 78 -9.52 7.26 16.24
C ALA A 78 -8.56 6.29 15.52
N SER A 79 -9.11 5.32 14.78
CA SER A 79 -8.32 4.44 13.89
C SER A 79 -7.59 5.21 12.80
N ASP A 80 -8.25 6.16 12.14
CA ASP A 80 -7.64 6.97 11.09
C ASP A 80 -6.59 7.93 11.66
N GLU A 81 -6.84 8.54 12.83
CA GLU A 81 -5.88 9.38 13.54
C GLU A 81 -4.62 8.60 13.92
N ARG A 82 -4.80 7.36 14.44
CA ARG A 82 -3.68 6.47 14.73
C ARG A 82 -2.88 6.13 13.47
N GLN A 83 -3.56 5.79 12.37
CA GLN A 83 -2.89 5.50 11.11
C GLN A 83 -2.06 6.71 10.62
N ILE A 84 -2.57 7.94 10.76
CA ILE A 84 -1.84 9.16 10.41
C ILE A 84 -0.57 9.27 11.25
N THR A 85 -0.66 9.14 12.57
CA THR A 85 0.48 9.24 13.49
C THR A 85 1.54 8.18 13.20
N ASP A 86 1.12 6.94 12.96
CA ASP A 86 2.03 5.83 12.65
C ASP A 86 2.73 6.06 11.29
N CYS A 87 1.99 6.52 10.27
CA CYS A 87 2.57 6.86 8.96
C CYS A 87 3.58 8.01 9.08
N ASP A 88 3.26 9.08 9.82
CA ASP A 88 4.17 10.21 10.02
C ASP A 88 5.47 9.79 10.70
N SER A 89 5.35 8.97 11.75
CA SER A 89 6.51 8.44 12.48
C SER A 89 7.43 7.64 11.54
N LEU A 90 6.86 6.79 10.69
CA LEU A 90 7.62 5.99 9.75
C LEU A 90 8.23 6.84 8.62
N ILE A 91 7.51 7.81 8.07
CA ILE A 91 8.02 8.71 7.01
C ILE A 91 9.27 9.45 7.50
N VAL A 92 9.26 9.96 8.74
CA VAL A 92 10.42 10.61 9.37
C VAL A 92 11.63 9.68 9.45
N ILE A 93 11.42 8.37 9.61
CA ILE A 93 12.50 7.37 9.65
C ILE A 93 13.03 7.05 8.23
N TYR A 94 12.15 6.99 7.23
CA TYR A 94 12.53 6.63 5.85
C TYR A 94 13.21 7.78 5.09
N GLN A 95 12.77 9.02 5.28
CA GLN A 95 13.25 10.16 4.49
C GLN A 95 14.79 10.34 4.56
N PRO A 96 15.44 10.33 5.74
CA PRO A 96 16.90 10.48 5.81
C PRO A 96 17.66 9.31 5.15
N LYS A 97 17.08 8.09 5.16
CA LYS A 97 17.67 6.92 4.50
C LYS A 97 17.65 7.08 2.98
N ILE A 98 16.52 7.55 2.45
CA ILE A 98 16.37 7.89 1.02
C ILE A 98 17.39 8.97 0.64
N ASP A 99 17.45 10.06 1.40
CA ASP A 99 18.33 11.19 1.11
C ASP A 99 19.80 10.80 1.15
N SER A 100 20.19 9.91 2.08
CA SER A 100 21.54 9.36 2.15
C SER A 100 21.89 8.56 0.90
N ILE A 101 21.00 7.65 0.47
CA ILE A 101 21.25 6.81 -0.72
C ILE A 101 21.25 7.65 -2.00
N LYS A 102 20.36 8.65 -2.13
CA LYS A 102 20.33 9.58 -3.29
C LYS A 102 21.67 10.27 -3.54
N LYS A 103 22.53 10.47 -2.53
CA LYS A 103 23.88 11.03 -2.70
C LYS A 103 24.78 10.18 -3.60
N LEU A 104 24.47 8.90 -3.79
CA LEU A 104 25.18 7.99 -4.69
C LEU A 104 24.78 8.14 -6.17
N PHE A 105 23.77 8.99 -6.45
CA PHE A 105 23.17 9.15 -7.77
C PHE A 105 23.36 10.57 -8.32
N ILE A 106 23.29 10.68 -9.64
CA ILE A 106 23.09 11.93 -10.36
C ILE A 106 21.62 11.98 -10.74
N TYR A 107 20.96 13.08 -10.40
CA TYR A 107 19.59 13.33 -10.84
C TYR A 107 19.62 14.01 -12.21
N ARG A 108 18.84 13.48 -13.16
CA ARG A 108 18.64 14.05 -14.50
C ARG A 108 17.15 14.13 -14.76
N LYS A 109 16.68 15.23 -15.34
CA LYS A 109 15.33 15.37 -15.87
C LYS A 109 15.42 16.19 -17.14
N GLU A 110 15.12 15.59 -18.28
CA GLU A 110 15.01 16.34 -19.53
C GLU A 110 13.65 17.08 -19.57
N LYS A 111 13.56 18.09 -20.43
CA LYS A 111 12.37 18.98 -20.48
C LYS A 111 11.08 18.22 -20.79
N ASP A 112 11.19 17.18 -21.62
CA ASP A 112 10.05 16.42 -22.13
C ASP A 112 9.84 15.09 -21.37
N ASP A 113 10.63 14.82 -20.32
CA ASP A 113 10.48 13.63 -19.49
C ASP A 113 9.34 13.81 -18.47
N ASP A 114 8.43 12.84 -18.41
CA ASP A 114 7.40 12.79 -17.37
C ASP A 114 8.02 12.76 -15.96
N TYR A 115 9.13 12.04 -15.82
CA TYR A 115 9.80 11.77 -14.55
C TYR A 115 11.30 12.11 -14.66
N GLY A 116 11.85 12.70 -13.61
CA GLY A 116 13.30 12.71 -13.45
C GLY A 116 13.82 11.33 -13.07
N VAL A 117 15.09 11.08 -13.32
CA VAL A 117 15.75 9.80 -13.06
C VAL A 117 17.01 9.99 -12.21
N TYR A 118 17.16 9.13 -11.21
CA TYR A 118 18.37 8.95 -10.41
C TYR A 118 19.23 7.86 -11.06
N ILE A 119 20.39 8.26 -11.60
CA ILE A 119 21.35 7.35 -12.25
C ILE A 119 22.55 7.17 -11.31
N PRO A 120 22.97 5.92 -10.99
CA PRO A 120 24.12 5.70 -10.12
C PRO A 120 25.38 6.36 -10.68
N LYS A 121 26.10 7.14 -9.84
CA LYS A 121 27.35 7.83 -10.23
C LYS A 121 28.39 6.89 -10.81
N THR A 122 28.43 5.67 -10.30
CA THR A 122 29.42 4.64 -10.64
C THR A 122 29.34 4.13 -12.07
N VAL A 123 28.20 4.29 -12.76
CA VAL A 123 27.97 3.86 -14.16
C VAL A 123 27.48 5.00 -15.06
N SER A 124 27.63 6.25 -14.60
CA SER A 124 27.05 7.44 -15.24
C SER A 124 27.82 7.98 -16.46
N SER A 125 28.88 7.30 -16.91
CA SER A 125 29.67 7.74 -18.08
C SER A 125 28.83 7.75 -19.36
N ASN A 126 29.02 8.79 -20.18
CA ASN A 126 28.38 8.88 -21.50
C ASN A 126 28.86 7.76 -22.45
N THR A 127 27.92 7.27 -23.25
CA THR A 127 28.00 6.16 -24.22
C THR A 127 28.86 4.97 -23.76
N PRO A 128 28.24 3.86 -23.31
CA PRO A 128 28.96 2.64 -22.94
C PRO A 128 29.98 2.21 -24.02
N ALA A 129 31.24 2.07 -23.61
CA ALA A 129 32.31 1.59 -24.48
C ALA A 129 32.24 0.07 -24.71
N SER A 130 31.49 -0.65 -23.86
CA SER A 130 31.32 -2.10 -23.87
C SER A 130 29.88 -2.50 -23.51
N THR A 131 29.53 -3.74 -23.83
CA THR A 131 28.28 -4.36 -23.37
C THR A 131 28.21 -4.39 -21.84
N MET A 132 27.09 -3.98 -21.26
CA MET A 132 26.89 -3.90 -19.80
C MET A 132 25.43 -3.92 -19.39
N LEU A 133 25.19 -4.19 -18.10
CA LEU A 133 23.94 -3.79 -17.45
C LEU A 133 24.14 -2.46 -16.71
N ARG A 134 23.11 -1.61 -16.75
CA ARG A 134 22.99 -0.39 -15.92
C ARG A 134 21.60 -0.31 -15.31
N SER A 135 21.41 0.59 -14.36
CA SER A 135 20.15 0.78 -13.66
C SER A 135 19.84 2.26 -13.44
N GLY A 136 18.58 2.55 -13.18
CA GLY A 136 18.11 3.86 -12.75
C GLY A 136 16.87 3.72 -11.88
N VAL A 137 16.54 4.81 -11.18
CA VAL A 137 15.32 4.91 -10.38
C VAL A 137 14.64 6.22 -10.75
N ASN A 138 13.42 6.15 -11.28
CA ASN A 138 12.61 7.32 -11.56
C ASN A 138 12.23 8.04 -10.26
N ASP A 139 11.91 9.32 -10.33
CA ASP A 139 11.55 10.15 -9.16
C ASP A 139 10.28 9.67 -8.44
N ASN A 140 9.43 8.90 -9.11
CA ASN A 140 8.30 8.15 -8.55
C ASN A 140 8.68 6.82 -7.86
N GLY A 141 9.99 6.51 -7.78
CA GLY A 141 10.51 5.31 -7.12
C GLY A 141 10.55 4.05 -7.98
N SER A 142 10.01 4.07 -9.20
CA SER A 142 10.11 2.92 -10.11
C SER A 142 11.54 2.72 -10.60
N MET A 143 12.05 1.49 -10.45
CA MET A 143 13.38 1.10 -10.94
C MET A 143 13.29 0.46 -12.32
N TYR A 144 14.39 0.56 -13.07
CA TYR A 144 14.64 -0.25 -14.24
C TYR A 144 16.07 -0.81 -14.26
N ILE A 145 16.26 -1.89 -15.00
CA ILE A 145 17.55 -2.42 -15.42
C ILE A 145 17.60 -2.35 -16.95
N GLU A 146 18.68 -1.79 -17.49
CA GLU A 146 18.93 -1.74 -18.92
C GLU A 146 20.11 -2.62 -19.27
N SER A 147 19.94 -3.44 -20.31
CA SER A 147 21.06 -3.97 -21.05
C SER A 147 21.43 -3.00 -22.16
N VAL A 148 22.69 -2.57 -22.19
CA VAL A 148 23.29 -1.91 -23.36
C VAL A 148 24.20 -2.93 -24.02
N TYR A 149 23.76 -3.48 -25.14
CA TYR A 149 24.47 -4.46 -25.93
C TYR A 149 25.10 -3.81 -27.16
N ILE A 150 26.37 -4.15 -27.43
CA ILE A 150 27.09 -3.71 -28.62
C ILE A 150 27.28 -4.92 -29.54
N GLY A 151 26.50 -4.99 -30.61
CA GLY A 151 26.50 -6.08 -31.58
C GLY A 151 25.22 -6.13 -32.41
N GLY A 152 25.18 -7.06 -33.37
CA GLY A 152 24.03 -7.20 -34.30
C GLY A 152 22.99 -8.24 -33.90
N GLN A 153 23.17 -8.92 -32.77
CA GLN A 153 22.18 -9.84 -32.22
C GLN A 153 21.04 -9.07 -31.54
N LEU A 154 19.85 -9.65 -31.61
CA LEU A 154 18.64 -9.07 -31.05
C LEU A 154 18.18 -9.88 -29.85
N HIS A 155 17.93 -9.21 -28.75
CA HIS A 155 17.50 -9.82 -27.49
C HIS A 155 16.19 -9.19 -27.01
N ASN A 156 15.47 -9.96 -26.19
CA ASN A 156 14.23 -9.54 -25.54
C ASN A 156 14.15 -10.04 -24.09
N THR A 157 15.21 -10.61 -23.54
CA THR A 157 15.20 -11.15 -22.18
C THR A 157 16.57 -11.01 -21.54
N ILE A 158 16.59 -10.64 -20.26
CA ILE A 158 17.79 -10.55 -19.44
C ILE A 158 17.74 -11.64 -18.37
N ARG A 159 18.68 -12.58 -18.42
CA ARG A 159 18.92 -13.56 -17.36
C ARG A 159 20.20 -13.21 -16.62
N VAL A 160 20.19 -13.33 -15.30
CA VAL A 160 21.41 -13.32 -14.49
C VAL A 160 21.49 -14.60 -13.66
N SER A 161 22.64 -15.25 -13.69
CA SER A 161 22.88 -16.53 -13.01
C SER A 161 24.14 -16.51 -12.14
N THR A 162 24.12 -17.26 -11.04
CA THR A 162 25.32 -17.63 -10.28
C THR A 162 26.07 -18.77 -10.96
N LYS A 163 27.28 -19.05 -10.47
CA LYS A 163 28.08 -20.22 -10.91
C LYS A 163 27.37 -21.56 -10.63
N ASP A 164 26.62 -21.63 -9.54
CA ASP A 164 25.97 -22.86 -9.07
C ASP A 164 24.61 -23.12 -9.76
N GLY A 165 24.24 -22.29 -10.73
CA GLY A 165 23.09 -22.50 -11.60
C GLY A 165 21.79 -21.85 -11.13
N GLU A 166 21.77 -21.18 -9.98
CA GLU A 166 20.65 -20.32 -9.60
C GLU A 166 20.56 -19.13 -10.55
N PHE A 167 19.34 -18.71 -10.89
CA PHE A 167 19.14 -17.59 -11.80
C PHE A 167 17.83 -16.85 -11.54
N ALA A 168 17.79 -15.60 -11.98
CA ALA A 168 16.56 -14.86 -12.24
C ALA A 168 16.56 -14.38 -13.69
N GLU A 169 15.37 -14.27 -14.26
CA GLU A 169 15.17 -13.92 -15.67
C GLU A 169 13.97 -12.99 -15.80
N SER A 170 14.13 -11.90 -16.54
CA SER A 170 13.03 -10.99 -16.84
C SER A 170 11.95 -11.70 -17.65
N LEU A 171 10.73 -11.17 -17.63
CA LEU A 171 9.74 -11.46 -18.69
C LEU A 171 10.27 -10.96 -20.05
N SER A 172 9.61 -11.38 -21.13
CA SER A 172 9.92 -10.87 -22.48
C SER A 172 9.72 -9.35 -22.53
N ILE A 173 10.75 -8.63 -22.99
CA ILE A 173 10.81 -7.18 -23.12
C ILE A 173 10.55 -6.85 -24.58
N GLU A 174 9.35 -6.33 -24.85
CA GLU A 174 8.87 -6.04 -26.20
C GLU A 174 8.22 -4.66 -26.24
N GLY A 175 8.22 -4.03 -27.42
CA GLY A 175 7.62 -2.72 -27.65
C GLY A 175 8.62 -1.57 -27.71
N ASP A 176 8.26 -0.55 -28.50
CA ASP A 176 9.15 0.55 -28.90
C ASP A 176 9.60 1.43 -27.71
N GLY A 177 8.87 1.42 -26.60
CA GLY A 177 9.23 2.16 -25.38
C GLY A 177 10.33 1.50 -24.53
N PHE A 178 10.62 0.22 -24.76
CA PHE A 178 11.58 -0.54 -23.95
C PHE A 178 12.77 -1.05 -24.77
N VAL A 179 12.68 -1.03 -26.09
CA VAL A 179 13.68 -1.59 -27.00
C VAL A 179 14.13 -0.52 -28.00
N PHE A 180 15.39 -0.13 -27.92
CA PHE A 180 16.00 0.85 -28.83
C PHE A 180 17.17 0.24 -29.56
N ARG A 181 17.24 0.44 -30.88
CA ARG A 181 18.28 -0.12 -31.73
C ARG A 181 18.79 0.94 -32.67
N PHE A 182 20.10 1.16 -32.70
CA PHE A 182 20.70 2.21 -33.53
C PHE A 182 22.16 1.89 -33.86
N SER A 183 22.69 2.59 -34.85
CA SER A 183 24.11 2.54 -35.19
C SER A 183 24.78 3.87 -34.85
N HIS A 184 25.94 3.82 -34.21
CA HIS A 184 26.72 5.01 -33.87
C HIS A 184 28.21 4.70 -34.00
N MET A 185 28.95 5.56 -34.70
CA MET A 185 30.40 5.40 -34.96
C MET A 185 30.80 4.00 -35.45
N GLY A 186 30.03 3.42 -36.37
CA GLY A 186 30.31 2.10 -36.96
C GLY A 186 30.00 0.90 -36.06
N LYS A 187 29.41 1.13 -34.87
CA LYS A 187 28.95 0.08 -33.95
C LYS A 187 27.42 0.01 -33.94
N GLN A 188 26.89 -1.20 -33.83
CA GLN A 188 25.46 -1.45 -33.61
C GLN A 188 25.19 -1.55 -32.11
N TYR A 189 24.17 -0.84 -31.65
CA TYR A 189 23.73 -0.82 -30.26
C TYR A 189 22.30 -1.36 -30.16
N GLU A 190 22.05 -2.18 -29.16
CA GLU A 190 20.72 -2.54 -28.68
C GLU A 190 20.61 -2.13 -27.20
N ILE A 191 19.55 -1.42 -26.85
CA ILE A 191 19.17 -1.13 -25.48
C ILE A 191 17.83 -1.81 -25.23
N ILE A 192 17.78 -2.69 -24.24
CA ILE A 192 16.51 -3.24 -23.73
C ILE A 192 16.36 -2.88 -22.25
N GLN A 193 15.20 -2.34 -21.89
CA GLN A 193 14.89 -1.83 -20.55
C GLN A 193 13.87 -2.73 -19.86
N ALA A 194 14.32 -3.46 -18.85
CA ALA A 194 13.46 -4.18 -17.91
C ALA A 194 12.98 -3.25 -16.81
N THR A 195 11.73 -2.82 -16.89
CA THR A 195 11.02 -2.07 -15.83
C THR A 195 10.30 -3.01 -14.85
N SER A 196 9.51 -2.46 -13.93
CA SER A 196 8.74 -3.24 -12.95
C SER A 196 7.81 -4.29 -13.55
N ILE A 197 7.30 -4.08 -14.78
CA ILE A 197 6.46 -5.05 -15.46
C ILE A 197 7.26 -6.24 -16.02
N HIS A 198 8.58 -6.12 -16.13
CA HIS A 198 9.46 -7.13 -16.70
C HIS A 198 10.37 -7.81 -15.67
N ASP A 199 10.73 -7.12 -14.57
CA ASP A 199 11.81 -7.50 -13.64
C ASP A 199 11.75 -8.97 -13.20
N ASN A 200 10.57 -9.49 -12.86
CA ASN A 200 10.38 -10.90 -12.45
C ASN A 200 11.40 -11.37 -11.39
N GLY A 201 11.78 -10.48 -10.47
CA GLY A 201 12.74 -10.77 -9.40
C GLY A 201 14.22 -10.57 -9.77
N LEU A 202 14.53 -10.14 -10.99
CA LEU A 202 15.90 -9.92 -11.48
C LEU A 202 16.69 -8.93 -10.62
N ALA A 203 16.15 -7.76 -10.31
CA ALA A 203 16.82 -6.75 -9.49
C ALA A 203 17.10 -7.25 -8.08
N ASN A 204 16.13 -7.95 -7.47
CA ASN A 204 16.30 -8.54 -6.14
C ASN A 204 17.38 -9.63 -6.15
N PHE A 205 17.40 -10.49 -7.17
CA PHE A 205 18.39 -11.54 -7.33
C PHE A 205 19.81 -10.98 -7.43
N ILE A 206 20.03 -9.94 -8.23
CA ILE A 206 21.33 -9.28 -8.35
C ILE A 206 21.73 -8.59 -7.03
N SER A 207 20.79 -7.90 -6.39
CA SER A 207 21.00 -7.21 -5.11
C SER A 207 21.42 -8.16 -3.97
N THR A 208 20.79 -9.34 -3.92
CA THR A 208 21.07 -10.37 -2.90
C THR A 208 22.35 -11.16 -3.18
N ASN A 209 22.75 -11.29 -4.45
CA ASN A 209 23.96 -12.02 -4.87
C ASN A 209 25.12 -11.10 -5.27
N THR A 210 25.17 -9.86 -4.74
CA THR A 210 26.16 -8.85 -5.15
C THR A 210 27.61 -9.28 -4.91
N ASP A 211 27.87 -10.12 -3.92
CA ASP A 211 29.22 -10.57 -3.57
C ASP A 211 29.68 -11.79 -4.38
N ALA A 212 28.76 -12.50 -5.04
CA ALA A 212 29.06 -13.66 -5.88
C ALA A 212 29.44 -13.27 -7.32
N PRO A 213 30.24 -14.09 -8.03
CA PRO A 213 30.36 -13.97 -9.49
C PRO A 213 29.01 -14.21 -10.15
N LEU A 214 28.59 -13.28 -11.02
CA LEU A 214 27.32 -13.35 -11.74
C LEU A 214 27.59 -13.28 -13.25
N THR A 215 26.85 -14.07 -14.02
CA THR A 215 26.86 -14.05 -15.48
C THR A 215 25.54 -13.52 -15.99
N VAL A 216 25.59 -12.51 -16.86
CA VAL A 216 24.44 -12.05 -17.62
C VAL A 216 24.33 -12.90 -18.88
N THR A 217 23.12 -13.32 -19.22
CA THR A 217 22.79 -13.93 -20.52
C THR A 217 21.62 -13.18 -21.11
N LEU A 218 21.88 -12.44 -22.19
CA LEU A 218 20.85 -11.84 -23.01
C LEU A 218 20.33 -12.90 -23.96
N LYS A 219 19.00 -13.06 -24.03
CA LYS A 219 18.36 -14.05 -24.90
C LYS A 219 17.47 -13.39 -25.94
N GLY A 220 17.45 -14.02 -27.10
CA GLY A 220 16.53 -13.78 -28.20
C GLY A 220 16.65 -14.96 -29.16
N LYS A 221 16.74 -14.70 -30.47
CA LYS A 221 17.05 -15.77 -31.45
C LYS A 221 18.43 -16.40 -31.20
N ASN A 222 19.38 -15.57 -30.76
CA ASN A 222 20.69 -15.99 -30.29
C ASN A 222 20.84 -15.56 -28.82
N SER A 223 21.83 -16.12 -28.14
CA SER A 223 22.18 -15.71 -26.78
C SER A 223 23.58 -15.10 -26.75
N THR A 224 23.73 -14.02 -25.99
CA THR A 224 25.03 -13.43 -25.65
C THR A 224 25.21 -13.48 -24.14
N SER A 225 26.35 -14.00 -23.68
CA SER A 225 26.69 -14.03 -22.24
C SER A 225 27.95 -13.24 -21.92
N PHE A 226 27.96 -12.56 -20.77
CA PHE A 226 29.10 -11.80 -20.27
C PHE A 226 29.09 -11.72 -18.73
N PRO A 227 30.25 -11.55 -18.07
CA PRO A 227 30.30 -11.39 -16.62
C PRO A 227 29.70 -10.05 -16.18
N LEU A 228 28.94 -10.04 -15.08
CA LEU A 228 28.41 -8.82 -14.47
C LEU A 228 29.46 -8.18 -13.56
N ALA A 229 30.00 -7.03 -13.99
CA ALA A 229 31.07 -6.36 -13.27
C ALA A 229 30.65 -5.91 -11.87
N SER A 230 31.57 -5.93 -10.89
CA SER A 230 31.28 -5.56 -9.50
C SER A 230 30.68 -4.16 -9.34
N VAL A 231 31.14 -3.20 -10.15
CA VAL A 231 30.58 -1.84 -10.18
C VAL A 231 29.11 -1.83 -10.62
N GLN A 232 28.75 -2.66 -11.60
CA GLN A 232 27.37 -2.78 -12.10
C GLN A 232 26.47 -3.49 -11.07
N LYS A 233 26.97 -4.55 -10.42
CA LYS A 233 26.27 -5.21 -9.29
C LYS A 233 25.95 -4.22 -8.19
N LYS A 234 26.93 -3.40 -7.77
CA LYS A 234 26.74 -2.37 -6.75
C LYS A 234 25.73 -1.32 -7.19
N ALA A 235 25.82 -0.84 -8.43
CA ALA A 235 24.88 0.15 -8.97
C ALA A 235 23.43 -0.36 -8.95
N ILE A 236 23.21 -1.62 -9.35
CA ILE A 236 21.89 -2.27 -9.32
C ILE A 236 21.40 -2.44 -7.88
N LYS A 237 22.26 -2.88 -6.95
CA LYS A 237 21.94 -2.98 -5.52
C LYS A 237 21.53 -1.63 -4.92
N ASP A 238 22.31 -0.59 -5.18
CA ASP A 238 22.01 0.77 -4.69
C ASP A 238 20.67 1.27 -5.27
N SER A 239 20.41 1.06 -6.58
CA SER A 239 19.14 1.40 -7.24
C SER A 239 17.96 0.64 -6.63
N TYR A 240 18.13 -0.67 -6.38
CA TYR A 240 17.09 -1.50 -5.77
C TYR A 240 16.74 -1.01 -4.37
N GLN A 241 17.75 -0.72 -3.54
CA GLN A 241 17.53 -0.18 -2.20
C GLN A 241 16.83 1.18 -2.25
N LEU A 242 17.26 2.08 -3.13
CA LEU A 242 16.63 3.40 -3.29
C LEU A 242 15.14 3.26 -3.68
N SER A 243 14.85 2.44 -4.69
CA SER A 243 13.48 2.18 -5.17
C SER A 243 12.59 1.63 -4.06
N ARG A 244 13.04 0.61 -3.31
CA ARG A 244 12.27 0.02 -2.21
C ARG A 244 11.94 1.04 -1.13
N LEU A 245 12.89 1.90 -0.76
CA LEU A 245 12.66 2.93 0.25
C LEU A 245 11.70 4.02 -0.24
N MET A 246 11.85 4.47 -1.49
CA MET A 246 10.95 5.46 -2.10
C MET A 246 9.52 4.95 -2.18
N LEU A 247 9.32 3.74 -2.72
CA LEU A 247 7.99 3.11 -2.82
C LEU A 247 7.36 2.87 -1.45
N GLN A 248 8.15 2.48 -0.44
CA GLN A 248 7.66 2.33 0.93
C GLN A 248 7.19 3.67 1.51
N ARG A 249 7.98 4.74 1.33
CA ARG A 249 7.63 6.09 1.78
C ARG A 249 6.38 6.61 1.08
N ASP A 250 6.24 6.37 -0.22
CA ASP A 250 5.07 6.81 -0.98
C ASP A 250 3.81 6.01 -0.64
N SER A 251 3.96 4.71 -0.32
CA SER A 251 2.86 3.91 0.23
C SER A 251 2.39 4.45 1.58
N LEU A 252 3.31 4.88 2.46
CA LEU A 252 2.96 5.49 3.74
C LEU A 252 2.27 6.84 3.56
N ALA A 253 2.77 7.68 2.66
CA ALA A 253 2.13 8.96 2.32
C ALA A 253 0.71 8.75 1.78
N THR A 254 0.53 7.79 0.86
CA THR A 254 -0.78 7.44 0.31
C THR A 254 -1.75 6.93 1.39
N ALA A 255 -1.27 6.10 2.33
CA ALA A 255 -2.08 5.60 3.43
C ALA A 255 -2.52 6.73 4.37
N LYS A 256 -1.60 7.65 4.70
CA LYS A 256 -1.88 8.86 5.47
C LYS A 256 -2.92 9.74 4.77
N ASP A 257 -2.73 10.03 3.49
CA ASP A 257 -3.64 10.89 2.73
C ASP A 257 -5.06 10.30 2.69
N LYS A 258 -5.17 8.98 2.48
CA LYS A 258 -6.46 8.27 2.54
C LYS A 258 -7.12 8.38 3.91
N ALA A 259 -6.37 8.23 5.01
CA ALA A 259 -6.89 8.38 6.36
C ALA A 259 -7.36 9.83 6.63
N GLN A 260 -6.60 10.83 6.20
CA GLN A 260 -6.99 12.24 6.30
C GLN A 260 -8.26 12.54 5.50
N MET A 261 -8.39 12.00 4.29
CA MET A 261 -9.62 12.15 3.48
C MET A 261 -10.84 11.53 4.18
N ARG A 262 -10.68 10.35 4.81
CA ARG A 262 -11.77 9.73 5.58
C ARG A 262 -12.19 10.60 6.76
N ILE A 263 -11.25 11.15 7.54
CA ILE A 263 -11.58 12.09 8.64
C ILE A 263 -12.29 13.35 8.11
N LYS A 264 -11.82 13.93 7.00
CA LYS A 264 -12.48 15.10 6.37
C LYS A 264 -13.92 14.77 5.97
N TYR A 265 -14.15 13.61 5.37
CA TYR A 265 -15.49 13.15 5.02
C TYR A 265 -16.39 12.95 6.25
N LEU A 266 -15.85 12.36 7.33
CA LEU A 266 -16.59 12.20 8.59
C LEU A 266 -16.98 13.55 9.21
N ASN A 267 -16.08 14.53 9.19
CA ASN A 267 -16.37 15.90 9.65
C ASN A 267 -17.48 16.54 8.84
N ALA A 268 -17.36 16.54 7.50
CA ALA A 268 -18.37 17.13 6.63
C ALA A 268 -19.75 16.49 6.82
N LYS A 269 -19.81 15.17 7.01
CA LYS A 269 -21.07 14.47 7.30
C LYS A 269 -21.65 14.91 8.64
N ARG A 270 -20.85 15.01 9.70
CA ARG A 270 -21.29 15.48 11.01
C ARG A 270 -21.85 16.90 10.92
N ASP A 271 -21.17 17.79 10.23
CA ASP A 271 -21.53 19.21 10.14
C ASP A 271 -22.75 19.44 9.22
N SER A 272 -23.05 18.51 8.31
CA SER A 272 -24.26 18.49 7.48
C SER A 272 -25.52 17.94 8.18
N ILE A 273 -25.38 17.31 9.35
CA ILE A 273 -26.53 16.84 10.13
C ILE A 273 -27.02 18.03 10.97
N PRO A 274 -28.26 18.52 10.77
CA PRO A 274 -28.79 19.60 11.59
C PRO A 274 -28.77 19.17 13.06
N VAL A 275 -28.13 19.96 13.91
CA VAL A 275 -28.16 19.79 15.35
C VAL A 275 -29.61 20.01 15.81
N VAL A 276 -30.35 18.91 16.02
CA VAL A 276 -31.63 18.98 16.73
C VAL A 276 -31.29 19.22 18.19
N LEU A 277 -31.22 20.49 18.58
CA LEU A 277 -31.11 20.89 19.97
C LEU A 277 -32.31 20.29 20.73
N PRO A 278 -32.10 19.58 21.86
CA PRO A 278 -33.18 19.13 22.71
C PRO A 278 -34.08 20.30 23.10
N ASN A 279 -35.41 20.10 23.12
CA ASN A 279 -36.37 21.14 23.51
C ASN A 279 -36.13 21.69 24.94
N SER A 280 -35.30 21.02 25.75
CA SER A 280 -34.87 21.50 27.07
C SER A 280 -33.87 22.66 27.05
N LEU A 281 -33.34 23.05 25.88
CA LEU A 281 -32.51 24.25 25.71
C LEU A 281 -33.25 25.40 25.00
N LYS A 282 -34.58 25.27 24.81
CA LYS A 282 -35.44 26.33 24.22
C LYS A 282 -36.20 27.16 25.24
N GLN A 283 -35.79 27.18 26.51
CA GLN A 283 -36.40 28.03 27.54
C GLN A 283 -35.32 28.75 28.35
N GLU A 284 -35.01 30.00 27.98
CA GLU A 284 -35.47 31.23 28.63
C GLU A 284 -34.66 32.44 28.10
N GLN A 285 -35.42 33.45 27.65
CA GLN A 285 -35.05 34.81 27.18
C GLN A 285 -34.48 34.97 25.76
#